data_AF-A0A453BJR9-F1
#
_entry.id   AF-A0A453BJR9-F1
#
_cell.length_a   1.000
_cell.length_b   1.000
_cell.length_c   1.000
_cell.angle_alpha   90.00
_cell.angle_beta   90.00
_cell.angle_gamma   90.00
#
_symmetry.space_group_name_H-M   'P 1'
#
loop_
_entity.id
_entity.type
_entity.pdbx_description
1 polymer ?
#
loop_
_entity_poly.entity_id
_entity_poly.type
_entity_poly.pdbx_seq_one_letter_code
_entity_poly.pdbx_strand_id
1 'polypeptide(L)'
;MLHFIYRDTLVDDYELDASSSMGSIFDTLAAKLLAAADKYDLGRLRLLCESYLCKGISVASVASTLALADSHHAMELKAVCLKFAAENLSAVIRTDGFDYLKDNCPSLQSEILRTVAGCEEPCSSGGKSQSVWGQLSDGGDTSGRRVRPRI
;
A
#
# COMPACT_ATOMS: atom_id res chain seq x y z
N MET A 1 -22.84 7.21 -6.06
CA MET A 1 -22.73 7.79 -4.71
C MET A 1 -24.09 8.00 -4.05
N LEU A 2 -24.97 8.87 -4.55
CA LEU A 2 -26.30 9.10 -3.93
C LEU A 2 -27.10 7.79 -3.77
N HIS A 3 -27.07 6.94 -4.79
CA HIS A 3 -27.69 5.61 -4.73
C HIS A 3 -27.22 4.77 -3.53
N PHE A 4 -25.91 4.76 -3.24
CA PHE A 4 -25.35 4.07 -2.08
C PHE A 4 -25.79 4.71 -0.76
N ILE A 5 -25.85 6.04 -0.67
CA ILE A 5 -26.33 6.72 0.54
C ILE A 5 -27.78 6.34 0.87
N TYR A 6 -28.63 6.19 -0.15
CA TYR A 6 -30.05 5.91 0.03
C TYR A 6 -30.40 4.42 0.06
N ARG A 7 -29.61 3.56 -0.59
CA ARG A 7 -29.93 2.13 -0.79
C ARG A 7 -28.89 1.18 -0.21
N ASP A 8 -27.78 1.70 0.30
CA ASP A 8 -26.63 0.95 0.80
C ASP A 8 -26.03 -0.07 -0.20
N THR A 9 -26.40 0.06 -1.49
CA THR A 9 -25.93 -0.79 -2.59
C THR A 9 -25.33 0.07 -3.70
N LEU A 10 -24.22 -0.40 -4.28
CA LEU A 10 -23.47 0.33 -5.28
C LEU A 10 -24.05 0.13 -6.68
N VAL A 11 -24.22 -1.14 -7.07
CA VAL A 11 -24.78 -1.68 -8.32
C VAL A 11 -25.06 -3.14 -7.97
N ASP A 12 -26.17 -3.70 -8.42
CA ASP A 12 -26.44 -5.11 -8.15
C ASP A 12 -25.33 -5.98 -8.76
N ASP A 13 -24.82 -6.94 -7.99
CA ASP A 13 -23.66 -7.80 -8.31
C ASP A 13 -23.79 -8.58 -9.65
N TYR A 14 -24.95 -8.52 -10.32
CA TYR A 14 -25.27 -9.24 -11.55
C TYR A 14 -24.92 -8.51 -12.86
N GLU A 15 -24.60 -7.21 -12.88
CA GLU A 15 -24.17 -6.50 -14.10
C GLU A 15 -22.64 -6.42 -14.27
N LEU A 16 -21.90 -6.85 -13.24
CA LEU A 16 -20.43 -6.74 -13.18
C LEU A 16 -19.69 -7.80 -13.99
N ASP A 17 -20.36 -8.89 -14.38
CA ASP A 17 -19.71 -10.08 -14.96
C ASP A 17 -19.88 -10.20 -16.49
N ALA A 18 -20.63 -9.30 -17.14
CA ALA A 18 -21.18 -9.59 -18.46
C ALA A 18 -20.44 -8.99 -19.67
N SER A 19 -19.44 -8.11 -19.52
CA SER A 19 -18.71 -7.60 -20.70
C SER A 19 -17.34 -7.03 -20.41
N SER A 20 -16.31 -7.57 -21.07
CA SER A 20 -14.91 -7.08 -21.03
C SER A 20 -14.76 -5.61 -21.44
N SER A 21 -15.74 -5.02 -22.14
CA SER A 21 -15.76 -3.59 -22.47
C SER A 21 -16.21 -2.70 -21.29
N MET A 22 -16.91 -3.27 -20.30
CA MET A 22 -17.44 -2.55 -19.14
C MET A 22 -16.41 -2.39 -18.02
N GLY A 23 -15.40 -3.27 -17.97
CA GLY A 23 -14.35 -3.24 -16.94
C GLY A 23 -13.61 -1.90 -16.87
N SER A 24 -13.18 -1.37 -18.02
CA SER A 24 -12.50 -0.06 -18.07
C SER A 24 -13.41 1.09 -17.64
N ILE A 25 -14.70 1.06 -18.01
CA ILE A 25 -15.68 2.07 -17.57
C ILE A 25 -15.85 1.99 -16.05
N PHE A 26 -15.96 0.78 -15.51
CA PHE A 26 -16.14 0.58 -14.09
C PHE A 26 -14.89 0.96 -13.28
N ASP A 27 -13.68 0.74 -13.79
CA ASP A 27 -12.44 1.23 -13.15
C ASP A 27 -12.45 2.76 -13.02
N THR A 28 -12.86 3.47 -14.08
CA THR A 28 -13.00 4.93 -14.00
C THR A 28 -14.11 5.37 -13.06
N LEU A 29 -15.18 4.58 -12.94
CA LEU A 29 -16.27 4.83 -12.00
C LEU A 29 -15.82 4.58 -10.56
N ALA A 30 -15.12 3.48 -10.31
CA ALA A 30 -14.57 3.11 -9.01
C ALA A 30 -13.57 4.16 -8.53
N ALA A 31 -12.70 4.67 -9.41
CA ALA A 31 -11.83 5.80 -9.13
C ALA A 31 -12.60 7.06 -8.67
N LYS A 32 -13.64 7.45 -9.42
CA LYS A 32 -14.48 8.61 -9.08
C LYS A 32 -15.27 8.40 -7.79
N LEU A 33 -15.74 7.17 -7.54
CA LEU A 33 -16.45 6.80 -6.32
C LEU A 33 -15.51 6.79 -5.12
N LEU A 34 -14.27 6.34 -5.27
CA LEU A 34 -13.26 6.38 -4.23
C LEU A 34 -12.92 7.84 -3.85
N ALA A 35 -12.73 8.71 -4.84
CA ALA A 35 -12.53 10.13 -4.61
C ALA A 35 -13.72 10.78 -3.87
N ALA A 36 -14.95 10.40 -4.21
CA ALA A 36 -16.13 10.84 -3.50
C ALA A 36 -16.19 10.26 -2.08
N ALA A 37 -15.86 8.98 -1.91
CA ALA A 37 -15.87 8.33 -0.61
C ALA A 37 -14.89 9.01 0.36
N ASP A 38 -13.68 9.35 -0.11
CA ASP A 38 -12.69 10.10 0.67
C ASP A 38 -13.18 11.52 1.00
N LYS A 39 -13.72 12.25 0.00
CA LYS A 39 -14.23 13.61 0.20
C LYS A 39 -15.39 13.70 1.20
N TYR A 40 -16.26 12.69 1.23
CA TYR A 40 -17.46 12.68 2.07
C TYR A 40 -17.34 11.76 3.29
N ASP A 41 -16.13 11.27 3.59
CA ASP A 41 -15.81 10.36 4.70
C ASP A 41 -16.73 9.13 4.77
N LEU A 42 -17.01 8.53 3.61
CA LEU A 42 -17.85 7.34 3.49
C LEU A 42 -17.01 6.07 3.57
N GLY A 43 -16.57 5.71 4.77
CA GLY A 43 -15.67 4.56 5.00
C GLY A 43 -16.15 3.24 4.38
N ARG A 44 -17.46 2.92 4.49
CA ARG A 44 -18.02 1.69 3.88
C ARG A 44 -17.96 1.69 2.35
N LEU A 45 -18.23 2.85 1.73
CA LEU A 45 -18.13 3.00 0.28
C LEU A 45 -16.68 2.86 -0.18
N ARG A 46 -15.74 3.42 0.58
CA ARG A 46 -14.31 3.33 0.30
C ARG A 46 -13.87 1.87 0.28
N LEU A 47 -14.17 1.09 1.32
CA LEU A 47 -13.83 -0.34 1.40
C LEU A 47 -14.41 -1.18 0.25
N LEU A 48 -15.64 -0.89 -0.19
CA LEU A 48 -16.23 -1.57 -1.34
C LEU A 48 -15.49 -1.26 -2.64
N CYS A 49 -15.14 0.00 -2.86
CA CYS A 49 -14.33 0.39 -4.01
C CYS A 49 -12.92 -0.23 -3.95
N GLU A 50 -12.31 -0.29 -2.77
CA GLU A 50 -11.02 -0.95 -2.54
C GLU A 50 -11.08 -2.44 -2.91
N SER A 51 -12.07 -3.19 -2.39
CA SER A 51 -12.24 -4.62 -2.69
C SER A 51 -12.44 -4.88 -4.18
N TYR A 52 -13.18 -4.02 -4.88
CA TYR A 52 -13.37 -4.15 -6.32
C TYR A 52 -12.06 -3.89 -7.08
N LEU A 53 -11.40 -2.77 -6.81
CA LEU A 53 -10.16 -2.38 -7.50
C LEU A 53 -9.05 -3.41 -7.27
N CYS A 54 -9.01 -4.03 -6.09
CA CYS A 54 -8.09 -5.13 -5.78
C CYS A 54 -8.21 -6.32 -6.74
N LYS A 55 -9.41 -6.62 -7.26
CA LYS A 55 -9.63 -7.75 -8.19
C LYS A 55 -9.10 -7.45 -9.60
N GLY A 56 -9.02 -6.19 -9.98
CA GLY A 56 -8.57 -5.73 -11.31
C GLY A 56 -7.09 -5.34 -11.39
N ILE A 57 -6.29 -5.62 -10.34
CA ILE A 57 -4.87 -5.26 -10.33
C ILE A 57 -4.12 -6.12 -11.34
N SER A 58 -3.39 -5.47 -12.23
CA SER A 58 -2.49 -6.08 -13.20
C SER A 58 -1.14 -5.35 -13.18
N VAL A 59 -0.10 -5.95 -13.77
CA VAL A 59 1.22 -5.32 -13.85
C VAL A 59 1.18 -3.96 -14.55
N ALA A 60 0.31 -3.80 -15.56
CA ALA A 60 0.14 -2.53 -16.28
C ALA A 60 -0.65 -1.48 -15.48
N SER A 61 -1.60 -1.90 -14.65
CA SER A 61 -2.48 -1.00 -13.90
C SER A 61 -2.01 -0.70 -12.48
N VAL A 62 -1.15 -1.54 -11.87
CA VAL A 62 -0.79 -1.44 -10.45
C VAL A 62 -0.17 -0.09 -10.09
N ALA A 63 0.67 0.49 -10.93
CA ALA A 63 1.31 1.77 -10.64
C ALA A 63 0.28 2.92 -10.60
N SER A 64 -0.63 2.96 -11.57
CA SER A 64 -1.72 3.94 -11.63
C SER A 64 -2.70 3.75 -10.46
N THR A 65 -3.08 2.51 -10.15
CA THR A 65 -3.98 2.19 -9.04
C THR A 65 -3.35 2.50 -7.68
N LEU A 66 -2.04 2.28 -7.53
CA LEU A 66 -1.31 2.62 -6.30
C LEU A 66 -1.28 4.13 -6.05
N ALA A 67 -1.00 4.94 -7.09
CA ALA A 67 -1.06 6.39 -7.00
C ALA A 67 -2.47 6.88 -6.61
N LEU A 68 -3.50 6.24 -7.19
CA LEU A 68 -4.90 6.54 -6.90
C LEU A 68 -5.30 6.18 -5.47
N ALA A 69 -4.80 5.04 -4.97
CA ALA A 69 -5.04 4.61 -3.60
C ALA A 69 -4.41 5.56 -2.57
N ASP A 70 -3.19 6.03 -2.85
CA ASP A 70 -2.49 7.01 -2.01
C ASP A 70 -3.21 8.36 -1.98
N SER A 71 -3.70 8.84 -3.13
CA SER A 71 -4.40 10.13 -3.21
C SER A 71 -5.75 10.18 -2.51
N HIS A 72 -6.36 9.02 -2.25
CA HIS A 72 -7.70 8.91 -1.66
C HIS A 72 -7.72 8.14 -0.33
N HIS A 73 -6.56 8.04 0.34
CA HIS A 73 -6.41 7.40 1.66
C HIS A 73 -7.02 5.99 1.73
N ALA A 74 -6.91 5.24 0.63
CA ALA A 74 -7.43 3.89 0.47
C ALA A 74 -6.37 2.87 0.93
N MET A 75 -6.28 2.67 2.25
CA MET A 75 -5.16 2.00 2.88
C MET A 75 -5.07 0.50 2.57
N GLU A 76 -6.20 -0.21 2.44
CA GLU A 76 -6.19 -1.66 2.15
C GLU A 76 -5.76 -1.88 0.69
N LEU A 77 -6.34 -1.12 -0.24
CA LEU A 77 -5.95 -1.15 -1.65
C LEU A 77 -4.46 -0.81 -1.82
N LYS A 78 -3.97 0.22 -1.12
CA LYS A 78 -2.57 0.62 -1.15
C LYS A 78 -1.65 -0.52 -0.69
N ALA A 79 -1.99 -1.18 0.42
CA ALA A 79 -1.19 -2.29 0.94
C ALA A 79 -1.13 -3.47 -0.03
N VAL A 80 -2.24 -3.81 -0.68
CA VAL A 80 -2.30 -4.89 -1.69
C VAL A 80 -1.47 -4.50 -2.92
N CYS A 81 -1.62 -3.28 -3.43
CA CYS A 81 -0.85 -2.79 -4.57
C CYS A 81 0.66 -2.78 -4.29
N LEU A 82 1.09 -2.37 -3.09
CA LEU A 82 2.50 -2.39 -2.71
C LEU A 82 3.07 -3.81 -2.69
N LYS A 83 2.35 -4.76 -2.11
CA LYS A 83 2.76 -6.18 -2.09
C LYS A 83 2.87 -6.74 -3.51
N PHE A 84 1.85 -6.51 -4.34
CA PHE A 84 1.86 -6.97 -5.72
C PHE A 84 3.00 -6.35 -6.54
N ALA A 85 3.25 -5.04 -6.34
CA ALA A 85 4.34 -4.33 -7.00
C ALA A 85 5.71 -4.83 -6.52
N ALA A 86 5.86 -5.17 -5.24
CA ALA A 86 7.09 -5.74 -4.70
C ALA A 86 7.39 -7.12 -5.29
N GLU A 87 6.39 -7.99 -5.40
CA GLU A 87 6.52 -9.33 -5.99
C GLU A 87 6.84 -9.28 -7.50
N ASN A 88 6.30 -8.29 -8.21
CA ASN A 88 6.41 -8.18 -9.67
C ASN A 88 7.27 -6.97 -10.11
N LEU A 89 8.17 -6.50 -9.24
CA LEU A 89 8.86 -5.22 -9.41
C LEU A 89 9.57 -5.09 -10.76
N SER A 90 10.23 -6.15 -11.21
CA SER A 90 10.97 -6.18 -12.48
C SER A 90 10.09 -5.91 -13.70
N ALA A 91 8.82 -6.33 -13.66
CA ALA A 91 7.86 -6.09 -14.72
C ALA A 91 7.20 -4.71 -14.56
N VAL A 92 6.87 -4.30 -13.33
CA VAL A 92 6.25 -3.00 -13.03
C VAL A 92 7.16 -1.84 -13.43
N ILE A 93 8.47 -1.90 -13.14
CA ILE A 93 9.44 -0.84 -13.50
C ILE A 93 9.47 -0.56 -15.01
N ARG A 94 9.13 -1.55 -15.83
CA ARG A 94 9.15 -1.42 -17.30
C ARG A 94 7.85 -0.88 -17.88
N THR A 95 6.86 -0.58 -17.05
CA THR A 95 5.56 -0.06 -17.49
C THR A 95 5.54 1.45 -17.51
N ASP A 96 4.83 2.03 -18.47
CA ASP A 96 4.64 3.48 -18.58
C ASP A 96 3.95 4.06 -17.33
N GLY A 97 3.11 3.25 -16.66
CA GLY A 97 2.47 3.63 -15.41
C GLY A 97 3.47 3.87 -14.26
N PHE A 98 4.57 3.11 -14.24
CA PHE A 98 5.62 3.33 -13.25
C PHE A 98 6.45 4.58 -13.54
N ASP A 99 6.69 4.92 -14.81
CA ASP A 99 7.30 6.19 -15.18
C ASP A 99 6.43 7.38 -14.75
N TYR A 100 5.12 7.30 -14.92
CA TYR A 100 4.19 8.31 -14.39
C TYR A 100 4.27 8.40 -12.86
N LEU A 101 4.28 7.25 -12.16
CA LEU A 101 4.43 7.22 -10.70
C LEU A 101 5.74 7.87 -10.26
N LYS A 102 6.82 7.69 -11.01
CA LYS A 102 8.13 8.25 -10.70
C LYS A 102 8.11 9.78 -10.70
N ASP A 103 7.42 10.38 -11.66
CA ASP A 103 7.39 11.84 -11.83
C ASP A 103 6.38 12.52 -10.89
N ASN A 104 5.27 11.85 -10.55
CA ASN A 104 4.18 12.45 -9.79
C ASN A 104 4.23 12.13 -8.28
N CYS A 105 4.75 10.95 -7.90
CA CYS A 105 4.67 10.43 -6.54
C CYS A 105 5.98 9.76 -6.09
N PRO A 106 7.06 10.52 -5.84
CA PRO A 106 8.35 9.95 -5.45
C PRO A 106 8.32 9.23 -4.09
N SER A 107 7.38 9.59 -3.20
CA SER A 107 7.16 8.91 -1.91
C SER A 107 6.82 7.43 -2.10
N LEU A 108 6.00 7.10 -3.09
CA LEU A 108 5.55 5.72 -3.35
C LEU A 108 6.70 4.81 -3.80
N GLN A 109 7.71 5.34 -4.50
CA GLN A 109 8.90 4.57 -4.85
C GLN A 109 9.64 4.09 -3.60
N SER A 110 9.80 4.98 -2.61
CA SER A 110 10.46 4.64 -1.36
C SER A 110 9.68 3.58 -0.57
N GLU A 111 8.35 3.59 -0.69
CA GLU A 111 7.47 2.63 -0.02
C GLU A 111 7.49 1.26 -0.72
N ILE A 112 7.51 1.22 -2.06
CA ILE A 112 7.72 -0.02 -2.82
C ILE A 112 9.10 -0.61 -2.47
N LEU A 113 10.16 0.19 -2.45
CA LEU A 113 11.50 -0.28 -2.09
C LEU A 113 11.55 -0.80 -0.65
N ARG A 114 10.86 -0.13 0.27
CA ARG A 114 10.76 -0.56 1.66
C ARG A 114 10.04 -1.90 1.79
N THR A 115 8.92 -2.09 1.08
CA THR A 115 8.17 -3.35 1.08
C THR A 115 8.97 -4.48 0.42
N VAL A 116 9.73 -4.22 -0.65
CA VAL A 116 10.65 -5.18 -1.26
C VAL A 116 11.79 -5.58 -0.32
N ALA A 117 12.31 -4.62 0.46
CA ALA A 117 13.34 -4.90 1.47
C ALA A 117 12.82 -5.70 2.67
N GLY A 118 11.52 -6.00 2.74
CA GLY A 118 10.89 -6.66 3.90
C GLY A 118 10.81 -5.76 5.13
N CYS A 119 11.01 -4.45 4.97
CA CYS A 119 10.80 -3.46 6.02
C CYS A 119 9.29 -3.18 6.12
N GLU A 120 8.53 -4.18 6.57
CA GLU A 120 7.11 -3.98 6.83
C GLU A 120 6.99 -3.01 8.01
N GLU A 121 6.64 -1.75 7.72
CA GLU A 121 6.05 -0.85 8.72
C GLU A 121 4.57 -1.26 8.82
N PRO A 122 4.14 -1.99 9.86
CA PRO A 122 2.71 -2.12 10.11
C PRO A 122 2.18 -0.72 10.39
N CYS A 123 1.05 -0.39 9.75
CA CYS A 123 0.25 0.79 10.06
C CYS A 123 0.28 1.02 11.58
N SER A 124 0.78 2.19 11.99
CA SER A 124 1.08 2.52 13.38
C SER A 124 -0.14 2.27 14.29
N SER A 125 -0.18 1.08 14.88
CA SER A 125 -0.85 0.80 16.14
C SER A 125 0.25 0.33 17.08
N GLY A 126 0.46 1.10 18.14
CA GLY A 126 1.66 1.03 18.97
C GLY A 126 2.00 -0.39 19.44
N GLY A 127 3.19 -0.84 19.07
CA GLY A 127 3.77 -2.08 19.57
C GLY A 127 5.28 -2.07 19.30
N LYS A 128 6.07 -1.97 20.37
CA LYS A 128 7.54 -1.91 20.32
C LYS A 128 8.13 -3.08 19.52
N SER A 129 8.77 -2.79 18.39
CA SER A 129 9.70 -3.72 17.74
C SER A 129 11.13 -3.29 18.08
N GLN A 130 11.75 -3.99 19.03
CA GLN A 130 13.20 -3.93 19.25
C GLN A 130 13.88 -4.66 18.09
N SER A 131 14.52 -3.93 17.18
CA SER A 131 15.45 -4.54 16.22
C SER A 131 16.80 -4.80 16.89
N VAL A 132 17.28 -6.04 16.72
CA VAL A 132 18.43 -6.67 17.39
C VAL A 132 19.78 -6.32 16.72
N TRP A 133 19.80 -5.40 15.76
CA TRP A 133 20.96 -5.15 14.88
C TRP A 133 21.92 -4.05 15.38
N GLY A 134 22.20 -4.02 16.69
CA GLY A 134 23.03 -2.98 17.31
C GLY A 134 24.26 -3.47 18.09
N GLN A 135 24.61 -4.75 18.06
CA GLN A 135 25.61 -5.30 19.01
C GLN A 135 26.68 -6.16 18.36
N LEU A 136 27.45 -5.61 17.42
CA LEU A 136 28.76 -6.17 17.07
C LEU A 136 29.70 -5.05 16.62
N SER A 137 29.99 -4.09 17.50
CA SER A 137 31.19 -3.28 17.36
C SER A 137 31.52 -2.61 18.69
N ASP A 138 32.27 -3.29 19.54
CA ASP A 138 33.39 -2.62 20.22
C ASP A 138 34.42 -3.65 20.70
N GLY A 139 35.62 -3.56 20.12
CA GLY A 139 36.79 -4.27 20.57
C GLY A 139 37.58 -3.34 21.50
N GLY A 140 37.85 -3.80 22.72
CA GLY A 140 38.65 -3.04 23.69
C GLY A 140 39.28 -3.93 24.75
N ASP A 141 40.57 -4.19 24.60
CA ASP A 141 41.48 -4.84 25.55
C ASP A 141 41.35 -4.30 26.98
N THR A 142 41.30 -5.20 27.97
CA THR A 142 41.58 -4.83 29.38
C THR A 142 42.51 -5.84 30.05
N SER A 143 43.81 -5.64 29.84
CA SER A 143 44.84 -6.15 30.73
C SER A 143 44.91 -5.25 31.97
N GLY A 144 44.61 -5.77 33.17
CA GLY A 144 44.70 -4.95 34.39
C GLY A 144 44.36 -5.67 35.71
N ARG A 145 45.36 -6.36 36.26
CA ARG A 145 45.43 -6.89 37.64
C ARG A 145 44.81 -5.94 38.68
N ARG A 146 43.87 -6.43 39.51
CA ARG A 146 43.55 -5.82 40.83
C ARG A 146 43.62 -6.86 41.95
N VAL A 147 44.61 -6.64 42.81
CA VAL A 147 44.80 -7.30 44.11
C VAL A 147 43.84 -6.64 45.11
N ARG A 148 43.12 -7.44 45.91
CA ARG A 148 42.30 -6.96 47.03
C ARG A 148 43.14 -6.92 48.32
N PRO A 149 43.10 -5.84 49.13
CA PRO A 149 43.42 -5.94 50.54
C PRO A 149 42.16 -6.19 51.37
N ARG A 150 42.30 -7.02 52.41
CA ARG A 150 41.34 -7.21 53.49
C ARG A 150 41.64 -6.21 54.61
N ILE A 151 40.60 -5.68 55.24
CA ILE A 151 40.37 -5.60 56.69
C ILE A 151 38.87 -5.55 56.89
#